data_AF-A0A9D9EWS3-F1
#
_entry.id   AF-A0A9D9EWS3-F1
#
_cell.length_a   1.000
_cell.length_b   1.000
_cell.length_c   1.000
_cell.angle_alpha   90.00
_cell.angle_beta   90.00
_cell.angle_gamma   90.00
#
_symmetry.space_group_name_H-M   'P 1'
#
loop_
_entity.id
_entity.type
_entity.pdbx_description
1 polymer ?
#
loop_
_entity_poly.entity_id
_entity_poly.type
_entity_poly.pdbx_seq_one_letter_code
_entity_poly.pdbx_strand_id
1 'polypeptide(L)'
;MGFYVAQFLTGLASASSLFLVAAGLSIIFGVTRIVNFAHGSLFMLGAFIAYSISQKLGFWLAVPLAALSVGAIGWAMERTVLSRLYAAPELFQLVATFGLVLIIQDAALWIWGPTDLLGPRAPGLTGVVRILGQPVPEYDLFLIAVGLMVLGGIWWMFTRTRFGILVRAATEDREMLQALGVRPARLFQVTFFIGAALAGLGGALEMPRQPASLLMDLNIIAEAFVVVVIGGMGSVVGAFLAALLIAQLNAFGILILPEITLVAAFAAMAVVLIIRPYGLLGKPATTQPHAVEIQPPQTLAGYGRIAAIALVAVLVVLPLVADSFVVVLTGDIMIFALFAAGLHFMMGTGGLISFGHAAFFGLGAYAAAIFVRDTGAGMEIALILAPAAAAVGAAIVGWFAIRLSGVYLAMLTLAAAQILWSAGVQWQDVTGGDDGILGIWPAQWASGTTAYYYLTLALASTGIAALMMAAGGRFGHLLRAGRDAPARAQALGIDIDRRRWAAIVISGTAAGLAGGLFAFSKGSVFPDVLAIPNSVDALVMVLLGGLHAPAGPILGASVFALLEDSLSRLSYWRALLGAAVVGIALFAPGGIAGTISAWLTGRRKETA
;
A
#
# COMPACT_ATOMS: atom_id res chain seq x y z
N MET A 1 -29.23 -6.20 28.66
CA MET A 1 -28.19 -7.24 28.55
C MET A 1 -28.26 -8.03 27.25
N GLY A 2 -29.42 -8.60 26.87
CA GLY A 2 -29.52 -9.42 25.64
C GLY A 2 -29.01 -8.74 24.37
N PHE A 3 -29.29 -7.44 24.17
CA PHE A 3 -28.80 -6.66 23.02
C PHE A 3 -27.27 -6.62 22.94
N TYR A 4 -26.59 -6.31 24.04
CA TYR A 4 -25.12 -6.27 24.08
C TYR A 4 -24.50 -7.65 23.80
N VAL A 5 -25.15 -8.73 24.26
CA VAL A 5 -24.70 -10.10 23.98
C VAL A 5 -24.86 -10.43 22.49
N ALA A 6 -25.99 -10.09 21.88
CA ALA A 6 -26.20 -10.26 20.44
C ALA A 6 -25.16 -9.48 19.64
N GLN A 7 -24.88 -8.22 20.01
CA GLN A 7 -23.87 -7.40 19.35
C GLN A 7 -22.45 -7.96 19.51
N PHE A 8 -22.12 -8.51 20.68
CA PHE A 8 -20.85 -9.19 20.92
C PHE A 8 -20.70 -10.43 20.03
N LEU A 9 -21.76 -11.22 19.87
CA LEU A 9 -21.76 -12.39 18.97
C LEU A 9 -21.61 -11.98 17.50
N THR A 10 -22.28 -10.91 17.04
CA THR A 10 -22.07 -10.37 15.70
C THR A 10 -20.62 -9.89 15.49
N GLY A 11 -20.03 -9.24 16.50
CA GLY A 11 -18.61 -8.88 16.50
C GLY A 11 -17.70 -10.10 16.38
N LEU A 12 -17.99 -11.19 17.10
CA LEU A 12 -17.23 -12.43 17.06
C LEU A 12 -17.34 -13.16 15.70
N ALA A 13 -18.51 -13.09 15.06
CA ALA A 13 -18.72 -13.62 13.71
C ALA A 13 -17.90 -12.83 12.67
N SER A 14 -17.95 -11.49 12.71
CA SER A 14 -17.09 -10.64 11.87
C SER A 14 -15.60 -10.83 12.14
N ALA A 15 -15.21 -11.08 13.41
CA ALA A 15 -13.83 -11.38 13.75
C ALA A 15 -13.34 -12.66 13.07
N SER A 16 -14.23 -13.63 12.85
CA SER A 16 -13.86 -14.93 12.28
C SER A 16 -13.46 -14.81 10.80
N SER A 17 -14.22 -14.08 9.97
CA SER A 17 -13.85 -13.88 8.56
C SER A 17 -12.60 -13.01 8.43
N LEU A 18 -12.52 -11.92 9.19
CA LEU A 18 -11.32 -11.06 9.23
C LEU A 18 -10.08 -11.84 9.70
N PHE A 19 -10.23 -12.72 10.69
CA PHE A 19 -9.17 -13.61 11.17
C PHE A 19 -8.70 -14.58 10.07
N LEU A 20 -9.59 -15.17 9.27
CA LEU A 20 -9.19 -16.11 8.22
C LEU A 20 -8.23 -15.46 7.21
N VAL A 21 -8.53 -14.23 6.77
CA VAL A 21 -7.68 -13.47 5.85
C VAL A 21 -6.37 -13.08 6.51
N ALA A 22 -6.45 -12.49 7.72
CA ALA A 22 -5.29 -12.02 8.46
C ALA A 22 -4.36 -13.16 8.90
N ALA A 23 -4.89 -14.33 9.24
CA ALA A 23 -4.11 -15.52 9.55
C ALA A 23 -3.31 -15.98 8.32
N GLY A 24 -3.94 -16.03 7.14
CA GLY A 24 -3.24 -16.35 5.89
C GLY A 24 -2.12 -15.36 5.59
N LEU A 25 -2.38 -14.06 5.73
CA LEU A 25 -1.39 -13.00 5.51
C LEU A 25 -0.25 -13.06 6.54
N SER A 26 -0.57 -13.26 7.82
CA SER A 26 0.41 -13.42 8.89
C SER A 26 1.28 -14.65 8.70
N ILE A 27 0.73 -15.76 8.19
CA ILE A 27 1.48 -16.97 7.88
C ILE A 27 2.47 -16.69 6.75
N ILE A 28 2.01 -16.13 5.63
CA ILE A 28 2.88 -15.80 4.50
C ILE A 28 3.99 -14.85 4.95
N PHE A 29 3.63 -13.75 5.60
CA PHE A 29 4.60 -12.77 6.08
C PHE A 29 5.58 -13.38 7.07
N GLY A 30 5.11 -14.21 8.02
CA GLY A 30 5.95 -14.82 9.03
C GLY A 30 7.15 -15.54 8.40
N VAL A 31 6.93 -16.20 7.27
CA VAL A 31 7.92 -17.02 6.56
C VAL A 31 8.74 -16.22 5.55
N THR A 32 8.06 -15.44 4.72
CA THR A 32 8.71 -14.76 3.59
C THR A 32 9.29 -13.40 4.00
N ARG A 33 8.74 -12.76 5.04
CA ARG A 33 8.93 -11.34 5.42
C ARG A 33 8.42 -10.36 4.36
N ILE A 34 7.52 -10.81 3.48
CA ILE A 34 7.02 -10.03 2.36
C ILE A 34 5.59 -9.63 2.64
N VAL A 35 5.31 -8.34 2.48
CA VAL A 35 3.94 -7.82 2.52
C VAL A 35 3.31 -8.03 1.14
N ASN A 36 2.20 -8.76 1.08
CA ASN A 36 1.56 -9.14 -0.17
C ASN A 36 0.24 -8.38 -0.38
N PHE A 37 0.22 -7.36 -1.23
CA PHE A 37 -0.99 -6.60 -1.53
C PHE A 37 -2.04 -7.43 -2.29
N ALA A 38 -1.63 -8.43 -3.07
CA ALA A 38 -2.54 -9.32 -3.80
C ALA A 38 -3.34 -10.25 -2.88
N HIS A 39 -3.04 -10.30 -1.58
CA HIS A 39 -3.75 -11.16 -0.64
C HIS A 39 -5.24 -10.77 -0.49
N GLY A 40 -5.58 -9.49 -0.63
CA GLY A 40 -6.97 -9.04 -0.69
C GLY A 40 -7.67 -9.55 -1.95
N SER A 41 -6.98 -9.50 -3.09
CA SER A 41 -7.51 -10.03 -4.36
C SER A 41 -7.69 -11.55 -4.31
N LEU A 42 -6.88 -12.28 -3.53
CA LEU A 42 -7.10 -13.71 -3.26
C LEU A 42 -8.37 -13.97 -2.45
N PHE A 43 -8.69 -13.13 -1.47
CA PHE A 43 -9.96 -13.19 -0.74
C PHE A 43 -11.14 -12.90 -1.67
N MET A 44 -11.04 -11.85 -2.49
CA MET A 44 -12.05 -11.52 -3.50
C MET A 44 -12.28 -12.68 -4.49
N LEU A 45 -11.20 -13.28 -5.02
CA LEU A 45 -11.31 -14.48 -5.87
C LEU A 45 -11.99 -15.64 -5.14
N GLY A 46 -11.79 -15.78 -3.83
CA GLY A 46 -12.50 -16.75 -3.00
C GLY A 46 -14.02 -16.58 -3.07
N ALA A 47 -14.51 -15.34 -2.95
CA ALA A 47 -15.93 -15.02 -3.04
C ALA A 47 -16.48 -15.30 -4.46
N PHE A 48 -15.80 -14.84 -5.51
CA PHE A 48 -16.22 -15.04 -6.91
C PHE A 48 -16.20 -16.51 -7.34
N ILE A 49 -15.16 -17.25 -6.99
CA ILE A 49 -15.05 -18.68 -7.31
C ILE A 49 -16.10 -19.46 -6.51
N ALA A 50 -16.32 -19.14 -5.23
CA ALA A 50 -17.37 -19.76 -4.43
C ALA A 50 -18.76 -19.50 -5.03
N TYR A 51 -19.04 -18.27 -5.47
CA TYR A 51 -20.26 -17.94 -6.20
C TYR A 51 -20.44 -18.87 -7.40
N SER A 52 -19.47 -18.92 -8.32
CA SER A 52 -19.55 -19.74 -9.53
C SER A 52 -19.73 -21.23 -9.26
N ILE A 53 -19.03 -21.78 -8.27
CA ILE A 53 -19.16 -23.20 -7.90
C ILE A 53 -20.51 -23.47 -7.22
N SER A 54 -20.99 -22.54 -6.38
CA SER A 54 -22.23 -22.72 -5.62
C SER A 54 -23.47 -22.84 -6.50
N GLN A 55 -23.47 -22.18 -7.67
CA GLN A 55 -24.54 -22.27 -8.66
C GLN A 55 -24.68 -23.69 -9.26
N LYS A 56 -23.62 -24.51 -9.23
CA LYS A 56 -23.60 -25.86 -9.84
C LYS A 56 -23.56 -26.98 -8.81
N LEU A 57 -22.75 -26.85 -7.77
CA LEU A 57 -22.46 -27.91 -6.79
C LEU A 57 -23.02 -27.61 -5.39
N GLY A 58 -23.67 -26.45 -5.20
CA GLY A 58 -24.18 -26.02 -3.92
C GLY A 58 -23.12 -25.39 -3.01
N PHE A 59 -23.59 -24.66 -2.00
CA PHE A 59 -22.78 -23.84 -1.09
C PHE A 59 -21.70 -24.67 -0.36
N TRP A 60 -22.07 -25.81 0.22
CA TRP A 60 -21.18 -26.60 1.08
C TRP A 60 -19.96 -27.18 0.37
N LEU A 61 -20.10 -27.52 -0.91
CA LEU A 61 -18.97 -27.94 -1.75
C LEU A 61 -18.20 -26.74 -2.32
N ALA A 62 -18.89 -25.62 -2.58
CA ALA A 62 -18.27 -24.41 -3.10
C ALA A 62 -17.21 -23.84 -2.16
N VAL A 63 -17.47 -23.79 -0.85
CA VAL A 63 -16.54 -23.21 0.14
C VAL A 63 -15.15 -23.88 0.14
N PRO A 64 -15.01 -25.20 0.35
CA PRO A 64 -13.69 -25.85 0.35
C PRO A 64 -13.05 -25.86 -1.05
N LEU A 65 -13.83 -26.02 -2.13
CA LEU A 65 -13.29 -26.00 -3.49
C LEU A 65 -12.76 -24.62 -3.89
N ALA A 66 -13.45 -23.54 -3.49
CA ALA A 66 -12.96 -22.18 -3.67
C ALA A 66 -11.65 -21.96 -2.90
N ALA A 67 -11.58 -22.36 -1.63
CA ALA A 67 -10.35 -22.30 -0.84
C ALA A 67 -9.18 -23.03 -1.51
N LEU A 68 -9.38 -24.26 -2.00
CA LEU A 68 -8.34 -25.02 -2.70
C LEU A 68 -7.94 -24.38 -4.04
N SER A 69 -8.90 -23.82 -4.77
CA SER A 69 -8.64 -23.15 -6.05
C SER A 69 -7.82 -21.88 -5.87
N VAL A 70 -8.17 -21.05 -4.88
CA VAL A 70 -7.39 -19.87 -4.50
C VAL A 70 -6.02 -20.26 -3.96
N GLY A 71 -5.94 -21.34 -3.18
CA GLY A 71 -4.65 -21.92 -2.75
C GLY A 71 -3.75 -22.25 -3.94
N ALA A 72 -4.29 -22.89 -4.97
CA ALA A 72 -3.55 -23.22 -6.20
C ALA A 72 -3.12 -21.97 -6.98
N ILE A 73 -3.98 -20.94 -7.06
CA ILE A 73 -3.63 -19.64 -7.66
C ILE A 73 -2.49 -18.98 -6.88
N GLY A 74 -2.57 -18.95 -5.54
CA GLY A 74 -1.51 -18.42 -4.68
C GLY A 74 -0.19 -19.17 -4.87
N TRP A 75 -0.22 -20.50 -4.94
CA TRP A 75 0.96 -21.30 -5.26
C TRP A 75 1.56 -20.95 -6.63
N ALA A 76 0.72 -20.74 -7.65
CA ALA A 76 1.18 -20.35 -8.98
C ALA A 76 1.82 -18.95 -8.97
N MET A 77 1.22 -17.98 -8.28
CA MET A 77 1.78 -16.64 -8.09
C MET A 77 3.15 -16.69 -7.39
N GLU A 78 3.26 -17.48 -6.33
CA GLU A 78 4.53 -17.70 -5.62
C GLU A 78 5.59 -18.25 -6.58
N ARG A 79 5.26 -19.33 -7.28
CA ARG A 79 6.22 -20.07 -8.12
C ARG A 79 6.68 -19.28 -9.34
N THR A 80 5.82 -18.41 -9.89
CA THR A 80 6.10 -17.73 -11.16
C THR A 80 6.64 -16.32 -10.97
N VAL A 81 6.15 -15.59 -9.97
CA VAL A 81 6.50 -14.19 -9.75
C VAL A 81 7.35 -14.06 -8.49
N LEU A 82 6.80 -14.36 -7.32
CA LEU A 82 7.44 -13.98 -6.05
C LEU A 82 8.75 -14.70 -5.78
N SER A 83 8.84 -15.99 -6.10
CA SER A 83 10.06 -16.78 -5.91
C SER A 83 11.25 -16.27 -6.72
N ARG A 84 11.00 -15.52 -7.79
CA ARG A 84 12.04 -14.85 -8.59
C ARG A 84 12.48 -13.52 -7.99
N LEU A 85 11.68 -12.93 -7.11
CA LEU A 85 11.93 -11.63 -6.50
C LEU A 85 12.45 -11.73 -5.05
N TYR A 86 12.61 -12.93 -4.48
CA TYR A 86 13.09 -13.07 -3.09
C TYR A 86 14.50 -12.52 -2.85
N ALA A 87 15.35 -12.50 -3.88
CA ALA A 87 16.66 -11.87 -3.81
C ALA A 87 16.60 -10.34 -4.01
N ALA A 88 15.51 -9.83 -4.58
CA ALA A 88 15.33 -8.40 -4.79
C ALA A 88 14.89 -7.71 -3.48
N PRO A 89 15.17 -6.40 -3.32
CA PRO A 89 14.67 -5.61 -2.21
C PRO A 89 13.14 -5.74 -2.04
N GLU A 90 12.65 -5.66 -0.80
CA GLU A 90 11.22 -5.82 -0.43
C GLU A 90 10.28 -4.99 -1.33
N LEU A 91 10.73 -3.79 -1.72
CA LEU A 91 10.02 -2.86 -2.59
C LEU A 91 9.59 -3.44 -3.94
N PHE A 92 10.43 -4.28 -4.56
CA PHE A 92 10.10 -4.91 -5.84
C PHE A 92 9.03 -5.96 -5.69
N GLN A 93 9.07 -6.71 -4.59
CA GLN A 93 8.06 -7.73 -4.28
C GLN A 93 6.71 -7.07 -4.08
N LEU A 94 6.66 -5.93 -3.38
CA LEU A 94 5.46 -5.14 -3.15
C LEU A 94 4.83 -4.67 -4.45
N VAL A 95 5.62 -4.05 -5.31
CA VAL A 95 5.15 -3.56 -6.60
C VAL A 95 4.71 -4.69 -7.52
N ALA A 96 5.42 -5.82 -7.52
CA ALA A 96 4.95 -7.01 -8.23
C ALA A 96 3.61 -7.52 -7.69
N THR A 97 3.40 -7.53 -6.37
CA THR A 97 2.10 -7.93 -5.80
C THR A 97 0.98 -6.95 -6.14
N PHE A 98 1.26 -5.65 -6.25
CA PHE A 98 0.26 -4.70 -6.73
C PHE A 98 -0.03 -4.87 -8.23
N GLY A 99 0.99 -5.13 -9.05
CA GLY A 99 0.75 -5.49 -10.45
C GLY A 99 -0.12 -6.75 -10.58
N LEU A 100 0.03 -7.72 -9.67
CA LEU A 100 -0.88 -8.87 -9.56
C LEU A 100 -2.30 -8.49 -9.13
N VAL A 101 -2.48 -7.51 -8.23
CA VAL A 101 -3.81 -6.96 -7.88
C VAL A 101 -4.51 -6.47 -9.16
N LEU A 102 -3.84 -5.63 -9.95
CA LEU A 102 -4.41 -5.07 -11.17
C LEU A 102 -4.78 -6.14 -12.20
N ILE A 103 -3.92 -7.17 -12.37
CA ILE A 103 -4.19 -8.31 -13.25
C ILE A 103 -5.41 -9.10 -12.76
N ILE A 104 -5.49 -9.39 -11.45
CA ILE A 104 -6.60 -10.15 -10.87
C ILE A 104 -7.92 -9.38 -10.95
N GLN A 105 -7.90 -8.06 -10.72
CA GLN A 105 -9.09 -7.22 -10.76
C GLN A 105 -9.69 -7.18 -12.18
N ASP A 106 -8.88 -6.95 -13.21
CA ASP A 106 -9.35 -6.96 -14.60
C ASP A 106 -9.73 -8.37 -15.08
N ALA A 107 -9.03 -9.41 -14.61
CA ALA A 107 -9.45 -10.79 -14.85
C ALA A 107 -10.81 -11.08 -14.23
N ALA A 108 -11.08 -10.55 -13.03
CA ALA A 108 -12.38 -10.70 -12.38
C ALA A 108 -13.47 -9.93 -13.13
N LEU A 109 -13.18 -8.70 -13.56
CA LEU A 109 -14.07 -7.91 -14.41
C LEU A 109 -14.40 -8.64 -15.73
N TRP A 110 -13.41 -9.28 -16.34
CA TRP A 110 -13.60 -10.02 -17.59
C TRP A 110 -14.47 -11.28 -17.42
N ILE A 111 -14.27 -12.03 -16.34
CA ILE A 111 -14.95 -13.32 -16.12
C ILE A 111 -16.37 -13.13 -15.54
N TRP A 112 -16.53 -12.22 -14.58
CA TRP A 112 -17.77 -12.05 -13.81
C TRP A 112 -18.55 -10.76 -14.13
N GLY A 113 -17.92 -9.80 -14.80
CA GLY A 113 -18.52 -8.50 -15.09
C GLY A 113 -18.39 -7.49 -13.94
N PRO A 114 -18.88 -6.25 -14.14
CA PRO A 114 -18.75 -5.16 -13.17
C PRO A 114 -19.84 -5.17 -12.08
N THR A 115 -20.85 -6.03 -12.21
CA THR A 115 -22.00 -6.06 -11.31
C THR A 115 -21.72 -6.88 -10.06
N ASP A 116 -22.17 -6.37 -8.91
CA ASP A 116 -22.12 -7.10 -7.64
C ASP A 116 -22.91 -8.41 -7.70
N LEU A 117 -22.27 -9.51 -7.30
CA LEU A 117 -22.85 -10.84 -7.33
C LEU A 117 -23.27 -11.30 -5.94
N LEU A 118 -24.58 -11.50 -5.76
CA LEU A 118 -25.15 -11.95 -4.49
C LEU A 118 -25.07 -13.48 -4.37
N GLY A 119 -24.41 -13.95 -3.31
CA GLY A 119 -24.29 -15.37 -3.01
C GLY A 119 -25.59 -16.03 -2.57
N PRO A 120 -25.76 -17.35 -2.81
CA PRO A 120 -26.81 -18.11 -2.16
C PRO A 120 -26.59 -18.13 -0.65
N ARG A 121 -27.69 -18.06 0.12
CA ARG A 121 -27.65 -18.29 1.57
C ARG A 121 -27.21 -19.72 1.87
N ALA A 122 -26.48 -19.91 2.97
CA ALA A 122 -26.03 -21.22 3.40
C ALA A 122 -27.23 -22.16 3.68
N PRO A 123 -27.37 -23.28 2.94
CA PRO A 123 -28.49 -24.20 3.13
C PRO A 123 -28.49 -24.79 4.54
N GLY A 124 -29.62 -24.70 5.23
CA GLY A 124 -29.77 -25.19 6.60
C GLY A 124 -29.32 -24.22 7.70
N LEU A 125 -28.81 -23.03 7.35
CA LEU A 125 -28.42 -21.97 8.29
C LEU A 125 -29.10 -20.63 7.96
N THR A 126 -30.33 -20.68 7.44
CA THR A 126 -31.13 -19.51 7.09
C THR A 126 -31.94 -18.95 8.26
N GLY A 127 -31.96 -19.67 9.39
CA GLY A 127 -32.74 -19.36 10.56
C GLY A 127 -32.08 -18.36 11.50
N VAL A 128 -32.78 -18.11 12.61
CA VAL A 128 -32.37 -17.21 13.67
C VAL A 128 -32.63 -17.91 15.00
N VAL A 129 -31.62 -17.94 15.86
CA VAL A 129 -31.74 -18.44 17.24
C VAL A 129 -31.98 -17.25 18.17
N ARG A 130 -32.92 -17.39 19.11
CA ARG A 130 -33.17 -16.34 20.12
C ARG A 130 -32.28 -16.58 21.34
N ILE A 131 -31.24 -15.76 21.49
CA ILE A 131 -30.35 -15.78 22.66
C ILE A 131 -30.72 -14.60 23.56
N LEU A 132 -31.12 -14.88 24.80
CA LEU A 132 -31.58 -13.85 25.76
C LEU A 132 -32.69 -12.94 25.17
N GLY A 133 -33.59 -13.53 24.38
CA GLY A 133 -34.69 -12.83 23.71
C GLY A 133 -34.33 -12.08 22.43
N GLN A 134 -33.04 -11.95 22.09
CA GLN A 134 -32.58 -11.26 20.88
C GLN A 134 -32.35 -12.23 19.71
N PRO A 135 -32.72 -11.84 18.48
CA PRO A 135 -32.47 -12.64 17.29
C PRO A 135 -30.98 -12.65 16.92
N VAL A 136 -30.36 -13.82 16.87
CA VAL A 136 -28.98 -14.03 16.39
C VAL A 136 -29.02 -14.97 15.19
N PRO A 137 -28.49 -14.60 14.01
CA PRO A 137 -28.43 -15.48 12.85
C PRO A 137 -27.69 -16.79 13.15
N GLU A 138 -28.23 -17.92 12.72
CA GLU A 138 -27.55 -19.23 12.85
C GLU A 138 -26.19 -19.24 12.15
N TYR A 139 -26.11 -18.51 11.03
CA TYR A 139 -24.89 -18.39 10.24
C TYR A 139 -23.75 -17.70 11.01
N ASP A 140 -24.05 -16.71 11.85
CA ASP A 140 -23.04 -16.02 12.67
C ASP A 140 -22.42 -17.00 13.67
N LEU A 141 -23.22 -17.84 14.32
CA LEU A 141 -22.74 -18.88 15.22
C LEU A 141 -21.87 -19.92 14.50
N PHE A 142 -22.25 -20.28 13.27
CA PHE A 142 -21.45 -21.15 12.42
C PHE A 142 -20.09 -20.52 12.08
N LEU A 143 -20.04 -19.23 11.71
CA LEU A 143 -18.78 -18.53 11.41
C LEU A 143 -17.85 -18.51 12.63
N ILE A 144 -18.40 -18.26 13.83
CA ILE A 144 -17.64 -18.31 15.09
C ILE A 144 -17.00 -19.69 15.29
N ALA A 145 -17.78 -20.76 15.10
CA ALA A 145 -17.29 -22.12 15.24
C ALA A 145 -16.19 -22.44 14.21
N VAL A 146 -16.36 -22.02 12.95
CA VAL A 146 -15.35 -22.20 11.90
C VAL A 146 -14.08 -21.43 12.21
N GLY A 147 -14.17 -20.17 12.66
CA GLY A 147 -13.02 -19.36 13.05
C GLY A 147 -12.19 -20.03 14.14
N LEU A 148 -12.83 -20.54 15.20
CA LEU A 148 -12.16 -21.27 16.28
C LEU A 148 -11.57 -22.61 15.80
N MET A 149 -12.28 -23.34 14.95
CA MET A 149 -11.78 -24.58 14.36
C MET A 149 -10.52 -24.34 13.51
N VAL A 150 -10.52 -23.30 12.68
CA VAL A 150 -9.36 -22.94 11.85
C VAL A 150 -8.20 -22.46 12.73
N LEU A 151 -8.45 -21.67 13.77
CA LEU A 151 -7.43 -21.29 14.75
C LEU A 151 -6.77 -22.53 15.38
N GLY A 152 -7.58 -23.48 15.85
CA GLY A 152 -7.11 -24.74 16.41
C GLY A 152 -6.30 -25.57 15.40
N GLY A 153 -6.78 -25.65 14.15
CA GLY A 153 -6.12 -26.35 13.06
C GLY A 153 -4.75 -25.74 12.70
N ILE A 154 -4.68 -24.42 12.55
CA ILE A 154 -3.42 -23.71 12.27
C ILE A 154 -2.48 -23.84 13.47
N TRP A 155 -2.96 -23.64 14.70
CA TRP A 155 -2.15 -23.78 15.91
C TRP A 155 -1.54 -25.18 16.01
N TRP A 156 -2.34 -26.23 15.80
CA TRP A 156 -1.87 -27.60 15.81
C TRP A 156 -0.85 -27.84 14.68
N MET A 157 -1.15 -27.39 13.46
CA MET A 157 -0.27 -27.53 12.31
C MET A 157 1.10 -26.87 12.57
N PHE A 158 1.12 -25.64 13.09
CA PHE A 158 2.38 -24.93 13.32
C PHE A 158 3.12 -25.48 14.54
N THR A 159 2.45 -25.80 15.65
CA THR A 159 3.14 -26.20 16.89
C THR A 159 3.53 -27.67 16.95
N ARG A 160 2.71 -28.57 16.40
CA ARG A 160 2.87 -30.02 16.57
C ARG A 160 3.41 -30.75 15.35
N THR A 161 3.38 -30.16 14.15
CA THR A 161 3.82 -30.87 12.93
C THR A 161 5.25 -30.52 12.53
N ARG A 162 5.88 -31.44 11.78
CA ARG A 162 7.20 -31.22 11.17
C ARG A 162 7.22 -30.01 10.24
N PHE A 163 6.13 -29.78 9.49
CA PHE A 163 5.99 -28.62 8.63
C PHE A 163 6.12 -27.33 9.44
N GLY A 164 5.38 -27.21 10.54
CA GLY A 164 5.44 -26.05 11.44
C GLY A 164 6.83 -25.80 12.05
N ILE A 165 7.55 -26.88 12.41
CA ILE A 165 8.93 -26.79 12.91
C ILE A 165 9.86 -26.25 11.81
N LEU A 166 9.77 -26.80 10.59
CA LEU A 166 10.58 -26.37 9.44
C LEU A 166 10.28 -24.91 9.07
N VAL A 167 9.01 -24.50 9.11
CA VAL A 167 8.59 -23.12 8.89
C VAL A 167 9.27 -22.19 9.90
N ARG A 168 9.17 -22.47 11.21
CA ARG A 168 9.83 -21.62 12.22
C ARG A 168 11.35 -21.59 12.05
N ALA A 169 11.98 -22.73 11.77
CA ALA A 169 13.42 -22.77 11.51
C ALA A 169 13.81 -21.89 10.30
N ALA A 170 13.00 -21.89 9.24
CA ALA A 170 13.23 -21.05 8.06
C ALA A 170 13.04 -19.55 8.31
N THR A 171 12.31 -19.17 9.37
CA THR A 171 12.17 -17.76 9.79
C THR A 171 13.33 -17.25 10.61
N GLU A 172 14.10 -18.15 11.23
CA GLU A 172 15.25 -17.82 12.05
C GLU A 172 16.53 -17.83 11.23
N ASP A 173 16.80 -18.92 10.50
CA ASP A 173 18.00 -19.08 9.68
C ASP A 173 17.73 -19.93 8.42
N ARG A 174 17.61 -19.23 7.30
CA ARG A 174 17.37 -19.85 5.99
C ARG A 174 18.60 -20.60 5.48
N GLU A 175 19.80 -20.15 5.80
CA GLU A 175 21.06 -20.75 5.34
C GLU A 175 21.32 -22.07 6.07
N MET A 176 21.13 -22.07 7.40
CA MET A 176 21.18 -23.29 8.20
C MET A 176 20.16 -24.34 7.71
N LEU A 177 18.93 -23.90 7.42
CA LEU A 177 17.89 -24.80 6.92
C LEU A 177 18.26 -25.43 5.56
N GLN A 178 18.90 -24.64 4.68
CA GLN A 178 19.44 -25.13 3.40
C GLN A 178 20.60 -26.12 3.62
N ALA A 179 21.50 -25.85 4.57
CA ALA A 179 22.60 -26.74 4.93
C ALA A 179 22.11 -28.10 5.45
N LEU A 180 20.95 -28.14 6.11
CA LEU A 180 20.26 -29.37 6.54
C LEU A 180 19.52 -30.10 5.40
N GLY A 181 19.65 -29.64 4.15
CA GLY A 181 19.07 -30.29 2.96
C GLY A 181 17.59 -29.98 2.72
N VAL A 182 16.99 -29.06 3.49
CA VAL A 182 15.60 -28.63 3.29
C VAL A 182 15.58 -27.49 2.28
N ARG A 183 14.75 -27.62 1.24
CA ARG A 183 14.64 -26.59 0.19
C ARG A 183 13.63 -25.51 0.60
N PRO A 184 14.04 -24.26 0.90
CA PRO A 184 13.12 -23.22 1.35
C PRO A 184 12.04 -22.89 0.32
N ALA A 185 12.36 -23.00 -0.97
CA ALA A 185 11.39 -22.78 -2.05
C ALA A 185 10.12 -23.64 -1.91
N ARG A 186 10.25 -24.92 -1.54
CA ARG A 186 9.06 -25.79 -1.33
C ARG A 186 8.27 -25.37 -0.10
N LEU A 187 8.97 -24.95 0.94
CA LEU A 187 8.36 -24.50 2.18
C LEU A 187 7.55 -23.21 1.95
N PHE A 188 8.10 -22.27 1.19
CA PHE A 188 7.44 -21.02 0.83
C PHE A 188 6.23 -21.28 -0.07
N GLN A 189 6.36 -22.13 -1.09
CA GLN A 189 5.26 -22.58 -1.95
C GLN A 189 4.08 -23.15 -1.16
N VAL A 190 4.33 -24.08 -0.22
CA VAL A 190 3.28 -24.70 0.59
C VAL A 190 2.68 -23.70 1.57
N THR A 191 3.51 -22.85 2.18
CA THR A 191 3.05 -21.78 3.07
C THR A 191 2.14 -20.80 2.32
N PHE A 192 2.50 -20.44 1.10
CA PHE A 192 1.73 -19.54 0.26
C PHE A 192 0.41 -20.18 -0.21
N PHE A 193 0.42 -21.47 -0.57
CA PHE A 193 -0.79 -22.23 -0.84
C PHE A 193 -1.75 -22.19 0.36
N ILE A 194 -1.26 -22.48 1.57
CA ILE A 194 -2.09 -22.48 2.78
C ILE A 194 -2.61 -21.07 3.08
N GLY A 195 -1.76 -20.05 3.02
CA GLY A 195 -2.16 -18.68 3.29
C GLY A 195 -3.21 -18.17 2.29
N ALA A 196 -3.02 -18.46 1.00
CA ALA A 196 -3.99 -18.14 -0.06
C ALA A 196 -5.29 -18.93 0.10
N ALA A 197 -5.21 -20.21 0.48
CA ALA A 197 -6.40 -21.02 0.74
C ALA A 197 -7.22 -20.49 1.92
N LEU A 198 -6.58 -19.98 2.97
CA LEU A 198 -7.26 -19.33 4.10
C LEU A 198 -7.93 -18.01 3.68
N ALA A 199 -7.29 -17.22 2.81
CA ALA A 199 -7.92 -16.04 2.22
C ALA A 199 -9.14 -16.42 1.37
N GLY A 200 -9.00 -17.42 0.51
CA GLY A 200 -10.10 -17.94 -0.31
C GLY A 200 -11.25 -18.51 0.53
N LEU A 201 -10.93 -19.21 1.63
CA LEU A 201 -11.92 -19.70 2.59
C LEU A 201 -12.68 -18.55 3.26
N GLY A 202 -11.97 -17.49 3.67
CA GLY A 202 -12.57 -16.28 4.21
C GLY A 202 -13.55 -15.66 3.23
N GLY A 203 -13.15 -15.48 1.97
CA GLY A 203 -13.99 -14.85 0.95
C GLY A 203 -15.22 -15.69 0.59
N ALA A 204 -15.04 -17.01 0.51
CA ALA A 204 -16.13 -17.95 0.27
C ALA A 204 -17.17 -17.97 1.40
N LEU A 205 -16.73 -17.78 2.65
CA LEU A 205 -17.60 -17.71 3.84
C LEU A 205 -18.23 -16.32 4.03
N GLU A 206 -17.68 -15.27 3.45
CA GLU A 206 -18.28 -13.93 3.54
C GLU A 206 -19.44 -13.73 2.55
N MET A 207 -19.49 -14.55 1.49
CA MET A 207 -20.47 -14.47 0.39
C MET A 207 -21.95 -14.39 0.81
N PRO A 208 -22.42 -15.09 1.88
CA PRO A 208 -23.81 -14.95 2.35
C PRO A 208 -24.10 -13.64 3.12
N ARG A 209 -23.05 -12.94 3.58
CA ARG A 209 -23.15 -11.67 4.34
C ARG A 209 -22.99 -10.45 3.45
N GLN A 210 -22.12 -10.54 2.44
CA GLN A 210 -21.80 -9.45 1.53
C GLN A 210 -21.75 -9.94 0.08
N PRO A 211 -22.19 -9.12 -0.89
CA PRO A 211 -22.02 -9.44 -2.30
C PRO A 211 -20.54 -9.52 -2.69
N ALA A 212 -20.22 -10.37 -3.66
CA ALA A 212 -18.92 -10.37 -4.29
C ALA A 212 -18.83 -9.16 -5.25
N SER A 213 -17.94 -8.22 -4.93
CA SER A 213 -17.71 -6.98 -5.69
C SER A 213 -16.23 -6.80 -6.03
N LEU A 214 -15.95 -6.01 -7.08
CA LEU A 214 -14.58 -5.73 -7.55
C LEU A 214 -13.76 -4.79 -6.65
N LEU A 215 -14.41 -4.17 -5.66
CA LEU A 215 -13.78 -3.29 -4.67
C LEU A 215 -13.48 -4.02 -3.34
N MET A 216 -13.94 -5.26 -3.20
CA MET A 216 -13.80 -6.05 -1.97
C MET A 216 -12.33 -6.30 -1.61
N ASP A 217 -11.43 -6.35 -2.60
CA ASP A 217 -10.01 -6.65 -2.40
C ASP A 217 -9.24 -5.54 -1.67
N LEU A 218 -9.42 -4.28 -2.05
CA LEU A 218 -8.76 -3.13 -1.42
C LEU A 218 -9.30 -2.83 -0.02
N ASN A 219 -10.60 -3.03 0.20
CA ASN A 219 -11.21 -2.84 1.51
C ASN A 219 -10.67 -3.88 2.52
N ILE A 220 -10.69 -5.17 2.14
CA ILE A 220 -10.28 -6.24 3.06
C ILE A 220 -8.77 -6.23 3.32
N ILE A 221 -7.93 -5.89 2.34
CA ILE A 221 -6.47 -5.90 2.55
C ILE A 221 -6.06 -4.83 3.56
N ALA A 222 -6.71 -3.66 3.54
CA ALA A 222 -6.43 -2.58 4.48
C ALA A 222 -6.77 -3.02 5.94
N GLU A 223 -7.92 -3.65 6.15
CA GLU A 223 -8.30 -4.21 7.47
C GLU A 223 -7.41 -5.39 7.88
N ALA A 224 -7.10 -6.30 6.97
CA ALA A 224 -6.23 -7.45 7.25
C ALA A 224 -4.82 -7.00 7.64
N PHE A 225 -4.30 -5.93 7.01
CA PHE A 225 -3.04 -5.34 7.39
C PHE A 225 -3.06 -4.76 8.80
N VAL A 226 -4.10 -4.01 9.15
CA VAL A 226 -4.30 -3.51 10.51
C VAL A 226 -4.26 -4.67 11.52
N VAL A 227 -5.00 -5.74 11.25
CA VAL A 227 -5.05 -6.90 12.14
C VAL A 227 -3.70 -7.60 12.26
N VAL A 228 -2.97 -7.82 11.17
CA VAL A 228 -1.65 -8.48 11.20
C VAL A 228 -0.62 -7.63 11.93
N VAL A 229 -0.68 -6.31 11.75
CA VAL A 229 0.23 -5.36 12.40
C VAL A 229 -0.07 -5.23 13.89
N ILE A 230 -1.35 -5.08 14.27
CA ILE A 230 -1.78 -5.11 15.68
C ILE A 230 -1.43 -6.43 16.33
N GLY A 231 -1.69 -7.56 15.66
CA GLY A 231 -1.40 -8.89 16.20
C GLY A 231 0.10 -9.14 16.39
N GLY A 232 0.92 -8.46 15.59
CA GLY A 232 2.35 -8.66 15.49
C GLY A 232 2.66 -9.64 14.37
N MET A 233 3.49 -9.20 13.44
CA MET A 233 3.64 -9.91 12.17
C MET A 233 4.29 -11.28 12.35
N GLY A 234 3.66 -12.31 11.77
CA GLY A 234 4.07 -13.71 11.94
C GLY A 234 3.44 -14.43 13.14
N SER A 235 2.60 -13.76 13.92
CA SER A 235 1.87 -14.36 15.06
C SER A 235 0.40 -14.62 14.71
N VAL A 236 0.06 -15.88 14.43
CA VAL A 236 -1.34 -16.28 14.15
C VAL A 236 -2.26 -16.00 15.35
N VAL A 237 -1.80 -16.30 16.57
CA VAL A 237 -2.58 -16.03 17.79
C VAL A 237 -2.73 -14.52 17.99
N GLY A 238 -1.68 -13.75 17.68
CA GLY A 238 -1.76 -12.29 17.68
C GLY A 238 -2.80 -11.78 16.70
N ALA A 239 -2.80 -12.30 15.47
CA ALA A 239 -3.79 -11.95 14.45
C ALA A 239 -5.23 -12.29 14.89
N PHE A 240 -5.45 -13.41 15.59
CA PHE A 240 -6.76 -13.73 16.16
C PHE A 240 -7.22 -12.71 17.20
N LEU A 241 -6.36 -12.37 18.18
CA LEU A 241 -6.69 -11.38 19.21
C LEU A 241 -6.93 -9.99 18.60
N ALA A 242 -6.15 -9.63 17.59
CA ALA A 242 -6.31 -8.39 16.85
C ALA A 242 -7.61 -8.36 16.04
N ALA A 243 -7.98 -9.45 15.36
CA ALA A 243 -9.24 -9.56 14.62
C ALA A 243 -10.44 -9.42 15.57
N LEU A 244 -10.38 -10.05 16.74
CA LEU A 244 -11.38 -9.89 17.80
C LEU A 244 -11.50 -8.43 18.24
N LEU A 245 -10.36 -7.78 18.52
CA LEU A 245 -10.33 -6.39 18.95
C LEU A 245 -10.93 -5.46 17.89
N ILE A 246 -10.51 -5.59 16.63
CA ILE A 246 -10.97 -4.71 15.55
C ILE A 246 -12.44 -4.96 15.22
N ALA A 247 -12.87 -6.22 15.07
CA ALA A 247 -14.26 -6.53 14.75
C ALA A 247 -15.21 -6.15 15.89
N GLN A 248 -14.78 -6.29 17.15
CA GLN A 248 -15.59 -5.88 18.28
C GLN A 248 -15.69 -4.36 18.41
N LEU A 249 -14.59 -3.67 18.12
CA LEU A 249 -14.53 -2.22 18.05
C LEU A 249 -15.44 -1.71 16.93
N ASN A 250 -15.46 -2.34 15.76
CA ASN A 250 -16.39 -1.98 14.69
C ASN A 250 -17.85 -2.26 15.09
N ALA A 251 -18.14 -3.44 15.63
CA ALA A 251 -19.49 -3.81 16.04
C ALA A 251 -20.07 -2.84 17.09
N PHE A 252 -19.34 -2.52 18.16
CA PHE A 252 -19.84 -1.53 19.12
C PHE A 252 -19.68 -0.08 18.64
N GLY A 253 -18.67 0.21 17.84
CA GLY A 253 -18.39 1.54 17.30
C GLY A 253 -19.55 2.07 16.46
N ILE A 254 -20.14 1.21 15.62
CA ILE A 254 -21.33 1.54 14.82
C ILE A 254 -22.50 2.04 15.69
N LEU A 255 -22.62 1.54 16.94
CA LEU A 255 -23.71 1.91 17.83
C LEU A 255 -23.47 3.22 18.58
N ILE A 256 -22.21 3.57 18.86
CA ILE A 256 -21.86 4.71 19.72
C ILE A 256 -21.49 5.92 18.87
N LEU A 257 -20.58 5.74 17.90
CA LEU A 257 -20.06 6.78 17.01
C LEU A 257 -19.80 6.16 15.62
N PRO A 258 -20.85 5.98 14.79
CA PRO A 258 -20.69 5.38 13.46
C PRO A 258 -19.73 6.18 12.57
N GLU A 259 -19.68 7.50 12.75
CA GLU A 259 -18.80 8.42 12.03
C GLU A 259 -17.31 8.11 12.20
N ILE A 260 -16.85 7.53 13.31
CA ILE A 260 -15.42 7.23 13.49
C ILE A 260 -15.05 5.80 13.14
N THR A 261 -16.00 4.94 12.75
CA THR A 261 -15.77 3.49 12.60
C THR A 261 -14.68 3.16 11.58
N LEU A 262 -14.68 3.81 10.42
CA LEU A 262 -13.64 3.65 9.40
C LEU A 262 -12.24 4.02 9.93
N VAL A 263 -12.16 5.08 10.74
CA VAL A 263 -10.91 5.55 11.36
C VAL A 263 -10.49 4.68 12.55
N ALA A 264 -11.45 4.11 13.27
CA ALA A 264 -11.23 3.52 14.58
C ALA A 264 -10.30 2.29 14.54
N ALA A 265 -10.35 1.48 13.47
CA ALA A 265 -9.44 0.35 13.29
C ALA A 265 -7.97 0.81 13.15
N PHE A 266 -7.72 1.83 12.33
CA PHE A 266 -6.39 2.39 12.12
C PHE A 266 -5.90 3.20 13.33
N ALA A 267 -6.80 3.89 14.04
CA ALA A 267 -6.48 4.55 15.29
C ALA A 267 -6.08 3.52 16.36
N ALA A 268 -6.79 2.40 16.47
CA ALA A 268 -6.43 1.29 17.33
C ALA A 268 -5.04 0.72 16.98
N MET A 269 -4.73 0.61 15.68
CA MET A 269 -3.39 0.23 15.23
C MET A 269 -2.31 1.20 15.72
N ALA A 270 -2.52 2.51 15.53
CA ALA A 270 -1.57 3.53 15.97
C ALA A 270 -1.34 3.45 17.49
N VAL A 271 -2.42 3.36 18.29
CA VAL A 271 -2.34 3.23 19.74
C VAL A 271 -1.59 1.97 20.16
N VAL A 272 -1.91 0.81 19.56
CA VAL A 272 -1.21 -0.45 19.86
C VAL A 272 0.27 -0.34 19.53
N LEU A 273 0.65 0.22 18.39
CA LEU A 273 2.06 0.34 18.00
C LEU A 273 2.85 1.34 18.85
N ILE A 274 2.20 2.39 19.39
CA ILE A 274 2.84 3.32 20.34
C ILE A 274 3.22 2.59 21.63
N ILE A 275 2.34 1.72 22.12
CA ILE A 275 2.53 1.00 23.39
C ILE A 275 3.39 -0.26 23.17
N ARG A 276 3.21 -0.93 22.03
CA ARG A 276 3.83 -2.20 21.63
C ARG A 276 4.29 -2.09 20.16
N PRO A 277 5.53 -1.61 19.90
CA PRO A 277 6.07 -1.37 18.55
C PRO A 277 6.07 -2.57 17.60
N TYR A 278 5.99 -3.79 18.13
CA TYR A 278 5.97 -5.04 17.37
C TYR A 278 4.57 -5.69 17.32
N GLY A 279 3.52 -4.97 17.72
CA GLY A 279 2.19 -5.52 17.92
C GLY A 279 2.03 -6.28 19.25
N LEU A 280 0.83 -6.81 19.50
CA LEU A 280 0.42 -7.47 20.74
C LEU A 280 1.31 -8.67 21.08
N LEU A 281 1.60 -9.53 20.10
CA LEU A 281 2.36 -10.77 20.28
C LEU A 281 3.53 -10.90 19.28
N GLY A 282 3.96 -9.81 18.64
CA GLY A 282 5.11 -9.83 17.75
C GLY A 282 6.44 -9.73 18.50
N LYS A 283 7.51 -10.13 17.81
CA LYS A 283 8.88 -10.11 18.32
C LYS A 283 9.72 -9.09 17.55
N PRO A 284 10.76 -8.51 18.16
CA PRO A 284 11.72 -7.69 17.43
C PRO A 284 12.28 -8.51 16.26
N ALA A 285 12.34 -7.92 15.08
CA ALA A 285 13.06 -8.52 13.97
C ALA A 285 14.55 -8.57 14.34
N THR A 286 15.11 -9.76 14.47
CA THR A 286 16.56 -9.94 14.60
C THR A 286 17.19 -9.44 13.31
N THR A 287 17.83 -8.27 13.36
CA THR A 287 18.56 -7.71 12.23
C THR A 287 19.74 -8.64 11.96
N GLN A 288 19.61 -9.53 10.99
CA GLN A 288 20.80 -10.16 10.43
C GLN A 288 21.57 -9.05 9.71
N PRO A 289 22.85 -8.82 10.03
CA PRO A 289 23.68 -7.90 9.28
C PRO A 289 23.92 -8.51 7.91
N HIS A 290 22.97 -8.34 6.99
CA HIS A 290 23.33 -8.41 5.59
C HIS A 290 24.33 -7.28 5.38
N ALA A 291 25.51 -7.64 4.88
CA ALA A 291 26.44 -6.67 4.33
C ALA A 291 25.71 -6.00 3.17
N VAL A 292 24.98 -4.92 3.46
CA VAL A 292 24.38 -4.08 2.43
C VAL A 292 25.56 -3.56 1.64
N GLU A 293 25.64 -3.95 0.37
CA GLU A 293 26.63 -3.39 -0.53
C GLU A 293 26.43 -1.88 -0.53
N ILE A 294 27.40 -1.16 0.03
CA ILE A 294 27.37 0.30 0.11
C ILE A 294 27.60 0.81 -1.31
N GLN A 295 26.51 0.94 -2.07
CA GLN A 295 26.61 1.54 -3.39
C GLN A 295 26.92 3.02 -3.22
N PRO A 296 27.96 3.53 -3.90
CA PRO A 296 28.32 4.94 -3.81
C PRO A 296 27.13 5.80 -4.27
N PRO A 297 26.92 6.98 -3.67
CA PRO A 297 25.83 7.86 -4.08
C PRO A 297 25.98 8.17 -5.57
N GLN A 298 25.00 7.75 -6.36
CA GLN A 298 24.95 8.13 -7.77
C GLN A 298 24.61 9.62 -7.84
N THR A 299 25.64 10.46 -7.94
CA THR A 299 25.48 11.87 -8.28
C THR A 299 25.22 11.98 -9.78
N LEU A 300 24.46 12.99 -10.20
CA LEU A 300 24.46 13.40 -11.60
C LEU A 300 25.91 13.74 -12.00
N ALA A 301 26.57 12.85 -12.75
CA ALA A 301 27.86 13.14 -13.36
C ALA A 301 27.75 14.38 -14.26
N GLY A 302 28.89 14.92 -14.75
CA GLY A 302 28.88 16.11 -15.62
C GLY A 302 27.87 16.03 -16.78
N TYR A 303 27.80 14.86 -17.43
CA TYR A 303 26.80 14.57 -18.49
C TYR A 303 25.35 14.59 -18.00
N GLY A 304 25.08 14.17 -16.76
CA GLY A 304 23.75 14.19 -16.16
C GLY A 304 23.24 15.60 -15.86
N ARG A 305 24.13 16.55 -15.54
CA ARG A 305 23.75 17.96 -15.37
C ARG A 305 23.36 18.61 -16.70
N ILE A 306 24.11 18.32 -17.76
CA ILE A 306 23.79 18.82 -19.11
C ILE A 306 22.45 18.26 -19.58
N ALA A 307 22.21 16.96 -19.38
CA ALA A 307 20.92 16.34 -19.71
C ALA A 307 19.74 16.96 -18.93
N ALA A 308 19.94 17.30 -17.65
CA ALA A 308 18.91 17.99 -16.85
C ALA A 308 18.62 19.40 -17.38
N ILE A 309 19.66 20.17 -17.72
CA ILE A 309 19.51 21.51 -18.32
C ILE A 309 18.79 21.41 -19.68
N ALA A 310 19.19 20.45 -20.51
CA ALA A 310 18.55 20.20 -21.80
C ALA A 310 17.08 19.81 -21.64
N LEU A 311 16.75 18.95 -20.66
CA LEU A 311 15.37 18.58 -20.36
C LEU A 311 14.54 19.80 -19.95
N VAL A 312 15.06 20.64 -19.06
CA VAL A 312 14.38 21.89 -18.66
C VAL A 312 14.18 22.81 -19.86
N ALA A 313 15.20 22.96 -20.72
CA ALA A 313 15.07 23.78 -21.94
C ALA A 313 13.98 23.25 -22.89
N VAL A 314 13.90 21.93 -23.07
CA VAL A 314 12.83 21.28 -23.85
C VAL A 314 11.46 21.56 -23.24
N LEU A 315 11.31 21.39 -21.92
CA LEU A 315 10.05 21.67 -21.23
C LEU A 315 9.63 23.14 -21.33
N VAL A 316 10.57 24.09 -21.30
CA VAL A 316 10.28 25.52 -21.47
C VAL A 316 9.73 25.83 -22.87
N VAL A 317 10.26 25.18 -23.91
CA VAL A 317 9.86 25.40 -25.31
C VAL A 317 8.57 24.65 -25.66
N LEU A 318 8.25 23.56 -24.95
CA LEU A 318 7.16 22.65 -25.29
C LEU A 318 5.80 23.32 -25.55
N PRO A 319 5.31 24.28 -24.73
CA PRO A 319 4.01 24.93 -24.97
C PRO A 319 3.94 25.79 -26.23
N LEU A 320 5.09 26.14 -26.82
CA LEU A 320 5.15 26.93 -28.05
C LEU A 320 4.98 26.08 -29.31
N VAL A 321 5.19 24.77 -29.19
CA VAL A 321 5.24 23.84 -30.34
C VAL A 321 4.19 22.74 -30.23
N ALA A 322 3.86 22.32 -29.01
CA ALA A 322 2.91 21.26 -28.74
C ALA A 322 1.46 21.77 -28.63
N ASP A 323 0.51 20.87 -28.84
CA ASP A 323 -0.91 21.13 -28.68
C ASP A 323 -1.33 21.15 -27.19
N SER A 324 -2.52 21.67 -26.92
CA SER A 324 -2.99 21.86 -25.55
C SER A 324 -3.07 20.55 -24.75
N PHE A 325 -3.33 19.41 -25.39
CA PHE A 325 -3.39 18.12 -24.71
C PHE A 325 -2.01 17.72 -24.17
N VAL A 326 -0.97 17.80 -25.01
CA VAL A 326 0.41 17.47 -24.59
C VAL A 326 0.90 18.43 -23.51
N VAL A 327 0.52 19.70 -23.56
CA VAL A 327 0.84 20.68 -22.50
C VAL A 327 0.20 20.29 -21.16
N VAL A 328 -1.08 19.93 -21.14
CA VAL A 328 -1.79 19.50 -19.92
C VAL A 328 -1.21 18.19 -19.38
N LEU A 329 -1.02 17.19 -20.25
CA LEU A 329 -0.45 15.89 -19.88
C LEU A 329 0.96 16.06 -19.29
N THR A 330 1.79 16.90 -19.89
CA THR A 330 3.13 17.19 -19.37
C THR A 330 3.04 17.94 -18.04
N GLY A 331 2.06 18.82 -17.85
CA GLY A 331 1.72 19.43 -16.57
C GLY A 331 1.47 18.39 -15.48
N ASP A 332 0.60 17.42 -15.75
CA ASP A 332 0.31 16.32 -14.83
C ASP A 332 1.55 15.46 -14.55
N ILE A 333 2.35 15.16 -15.57
CA ILE A 333 3.63 14.43 -15.41
C ILE A 333 4.58 15.17 -14.46
N MET A 334 4.68 16.50 -14.55
CA MET A 334 5.54 17.28 -13.65
C MET A 334 5.05 17.25 -12.20
N ILE A 335 3.72 17.31 -12.00
CA ILE A 335 3.09 17.20 -10.68
C ILE A 335 3.40 15.82 -10.06
N PHE A 336 3.14 14.74 -10.81
CA PHE A 336 3.44 13.38 -10.36
C PHE A 336 4.94 13.11 -10.21
N ALA A 337 5.80 13.75 -11.01
CA ALA A 337 7.24 13.68 -10.85
C ALA A 337 7.70 14.32 -9.53
N LEU A 338 7.12 15.47 -9.13
CA LEU A 338 7.39 16.08 -7.83
C LEU A 338 6.91 15.18 -6.69
N PHE A 339 5.71 14.60 -6.81
CA PHE A 339 5.15 13.67 -5.84
C PHE A 339 6.04 12.42 -5.67
N ALA A 340 6.40 11.77 -6.77
CA ALA A 340 7.31 10.64 -6.80
C ALA A 340 8.72 11.00 -6.30
N ALA A 341 9.21 12.22 -6.59
CA ALA A 341 10.51 12.69 -6.10
C ALA A 341 10.52 12.85 -4.58
N GLY A 342 9.42 13.32 -3.99
CA GLY A 342 9.21 13.35 -2.55
C GLY A 342 9.36 11.96 -1.93
N LEU A 343 8.64 10.98 -2.47
CA LEU A 343 8.71 9.59 -1.99
C LEU A 343 10.10 8.98 -2.17
N HIS A 344 10.71 9.18 -3.35
CA HIS A 344 12.04 8.69 -3.67
C HIS A 344 13.12 9.31 -2.78
N PHE A 345 13.01 10.58 -2.41
CA PHE A 345 13.93 11.19 -1.46
C PHE A 345 13.94 10.41 -0.14
N MET A 346 12.76 10.11 0.41
CA MET A 346 12.59 9.40 1.66
C MET A 346 13.08 7.93 1.57
N MET A 347 12.75 7.23 0.49
CA MET A 347 13.14 5.83 0.28
C MET A 347 14.61 5.69 -0.13
N GLY A 348 15.02 6.38 -1.18
CA GLY A 348 16.34 6.28 -1.79
C GLY A 348 17.46 6.83 -0.91
N THR A 349 17.22 7.89 -0.11
CA THR A 349 18.24 8.44 0.80
C THR A 349 18.10 7.95 2.24
N GLY A 350 16.87 7.84 2.75
CA GLY A 350 16.61 7.46 4.13
C GLY A 350 16.37 5.97 4.37
N GLY A 351 16.10 5.19 3.33
CA GLY A 351 15.62 3.80 3.48
C GLY A 351 14.28 3.71 4.21
N LEU A 352 13.52 4.81 4.20
CA LEU A 352 12.23 4.92 4.85
C LEU A 352 11.16 4.61 3.82
N ILE A 353 10.57 3.43 3.93
CA ILE A 353 9.50 2.97 3.04
C ILE A 353 8.18 3.54 3.56
N SER A 354 7.37 4.10 2.66
CA SER A 354 6.05 4.65 2.98
C SER A 354 5.01 4.18 1.97
N PHE A 355 3.97 3.50 2.44
CA PHE A 355 2.81 3.08 1.63
C PHE A 355 1.63 4.03 1.74
N GLY A 356 1.73 5.08 2.56
CA GLY A 356 0.69 6.10 2.68
C GLY A 356 1.16 7.47 2.22
N HIS A 357 1.98 7.56 1.17
CA HIS A 357 2.50 8.86 0.72
C HIS A 357 1.41 9.77 0.14
N ALA A 358 0.34 9.18 -0.40
CA ALA A 358 -0.85 9.90 -0.87
C ALA A 358 -1.54 10.69 0.25
N ALA A 359 -1.34 10.32 1.53
CA ALA A 359 -1.79 11.12 2.67
C ALA A 359 -1.33 12.58 2.55
N PHE A 360 -0.04 12.79 2.25
CA PHE A 360 0.56 14.13 2.20
C PHE A 360 0.20 14.87 0.92
N PHE A 361 0.08 14.13 -0.19
CA PHE A 361 -0.43 14.66 -1.44
C PHE A 361 -1.87 15.17 -1.29
N GLY A 362 -2.76 14.32 -0.79
CA GLY A 362 -4.15 14.67 -0.59
C GLY A 362 -4.35 15.74 0.49
N LEU A 363 -3.55 15.74 1.57
CA LEU A 363 -3.55 16.85 2.54
C LEU A 363 -3.23 18.19 1.88
N GLY A 364 -2.25 18.23 0.97
CA GLY A 364 -1.95 19.45 0.20
C GLY A 364 -3.08 19.85 -0.74
N ALA A 365 -3.68 18.89 -1.45
CA ALA A 365 -4.80 19.13 -2.36
C ALA A 365 -6.04 19.68 -1.61
N TYR A 366 -6.43 19.02 -0.52
CA TYR A 366 -7.55 19.46 0.33
C TYR A 366 -7.26 20.78 1.03
N ALA A 367 -6.04 21.02 1.52
CA ALA A 367 -5.68 22.30 2.08
C ALA A 367 -5.85 23.43 1.06
N ALA A 368 -5.33 23.27 -0.17
CA ALA A 368 -5.53 24.25 -1.23
C ALA A 368 -7.02 24.50 -1.51
N ALA A 369 -7.80 23.42 -1.66
CA ALA A 369 -9.24 23.48 -1.90
C ALA A 369 -10.01 24.24 -0.80
N ILE A 370 -9.77 23.88 0.45
CA ILE A 370 -10.44 24.43 1.63
C ILE A 370 -10.08 25.91 1.80
N PHE A 371 -8.81 26.31 1.63
CA PHE A 371 -8.44 27.71 1.75
C PHE A 371 -9.10 28.59 0.69
N VAL A 372 -9.20 28.11 -0.56
CA VAL A 372 -9.90 28.86 -1.62
C VAL A 372 -11.40 28.95 -1.33
N ARG A 373 -12.04 27.83 -0.98
CA ARG A 373 -13.50 27.76 -0.74
C ARG A 373 -13.94 28.56 0.49
N ASP A 374 -13.29 28.35 1.63
CA ASP A 374 -13.80 28.81 2.93
C ASP A 374 -13.26 30.19 3.33
N THR A 375 -12.02 30.52 2.94
CA THR A 375 -11.41 31.81 3.29
C THR A 375 -11.43 32.82 2.16
N GLY A 376 -11.79 32.39 0.94
CA GLY A 376 -11.68 33.21 -0.27
C GLY A 376 -10.24 33.57 -0.62
N ALA A 377 -9.26 32.83 -0.10
CA ALA A 377 -7.86 33.07 -0.37
C ALA A 377 -7.55 32.84 -1.86
N GLY A 378 -6.71 33.70 -2.44
CA GLY A 378 -6.21 33.52 -3.79
C GLY A 378 -5.37 32.25 -3.94
N MET A 379 -5.23 31.78 -5.19
CA MET A 379 -4.43 30.60 -5.55
C MET A 379 -3.01 30.67 -4.97
N GLU A 380 -2.41 31.86 -4.94
CA GLU A 380 -1.05 32.10 -4.49
C GLU A 380 -0.89 31.76 -3.00
N ILE A 381 -1.84 32.17 -2.18
CA ILE A 381 -1.84 31.89 -0.74
C ILE A 381 -2.12 30.40 -0.53
N ALA A 382 -3.08 29.83 -1.27
CA ALA A 382 -3.40 28.41 -1.20
C ALA A 382 -2.20 27.52 -1.57
N LEU A 383 -1.41 27.89 -2.58
CA LEU A 383 -0.18 27.17 -2.98
C LEU A 383 0.96 27.27 -1.96
N ILE A 384 0.95 28.27 -1.07
CA ILE A 384 1.89 28.37 0.05
C ILE A 384 1.39 27.54 1.24
N LEU A 385 0.09 27.57 1.50
CA LEU A 385 -0.52 26.88 2.64
C LEU A 385 -0.65 25.37 2.41
N ALA A 386 -0.83 24.91 1.18
CA ALA A 386 -0.90 23.49 0.83
C ALA A 386 0.33 22.67 1.28
N PRO A 387 1.57 23.03 0.90
CA PRO A 387 2.76 22.35 1.41
C PRO A 387 2.95 22.51 2.92
N ALA A 388 2.53 23.64 3.51
CA ALA A 388 2.61 23.85 4.96
C ALA A 388 1.67 22.90 5.74
N ALA A 389 0.43 22.73 5.29
CA ALA A 389 -0.53 21.80 5.88
C ALA A 389 -0.04 20.35 5.76
N ALA A 390 0.48 19.96 4.58
CA ALA A 390 1.08 18.65 4.39
C ALA A 390 2.33 18.45 5.26
N ALA A 391 3.16 19.48 5.46
CA ALA A 391 4.31 19.43 6.35
C ALA A 391 3.90 19.19 7.82
N VAL A 392 2.83 19.83 8.29
CA VAL A 392 2.26 19.60 9.63
C VAL A 392 1.75 18.16 9.74
N GLY A 393 0.98 17.68 8.77
CA GLY A 393 0.51 16.28 8.73
C GLY A 393 1.68 15.28 8.74
N ALA A 394 2.71 15.54 7.93
CA ALA A 394 3.93 14.73 7.88
C ALA A 394 4.74 14.79 9.18
N ALA A 395 4.75 15.93 9.88
CA ALA A 395 5.39 16.05 11.18
C ALA A 395 4.69 15.20 12.24
N ILE A 396 3.35 15.21 12.26
CA ILE A 396 2.53 14.40 13.17
C ILE A 396 2.75 12.91 12.88
N VAL A 397 2.51 12.49 11.64
CA VAL A 397 2.66 11.08 11.22
C VAL A 397 4.10 10.62 11.43
N GLY A 398 5.07 11.44 11.02
CA GLY A 398 6.49 11.17 11.17
C GLY A 398 6.90 10.97 12.62
N TRP A 399 6.33 11.72 13.57
CA TRP A 399 6.67 11.60 14.99
C TRP A 399 6.30 10.23 15.57
N PHE A 400 5.19 9.65 15.11
CA PHE A 400 4.83 8.27 15.44
C PHE A 400 5.68 7.27 14.65
N ALA A 401 5.89 7.54 13.37
CA ALA A 401 6.54 6.62 12.43
C ALA A 401 8.00 6.33 12.78
N ILE A 402 8.79 7.33 13.20
CA ILE A 402 10.22 7.15 13.52
C ILE A 402 10.51 6.14 14.64
N ARG A 403 9.51 5.81 15.47
CA ARG A 403 9.63 4.80 16.55
C ARG A 403 9.62 3.37 16.02
N LEU A 404 9.23 3.19 14.76
CA LEU A 404 9.10 1.92 14.07
C LEU A 404 10.18 1.81 12.98
N SER A 405 10.52 0.58 12.62
CA SER A 405 11.54 0.30 11.61
C SER A 405 11.06 -0.68 10.56
N GLY A 406 11.61 -0.57 9.34
CA GLY A 406 11.32 -1.48 8.24
C GLY A 406 9.84 -1.47 7.86
N VAL A 407 9.24 -2.65 7.78
CA VAL A 407 7.85 -2.81 7.34
C VAL A 407 6.84 -2.12 8.28
N TYR A 408 7.06 -2.11 9.60
CA TYR A 408 6.13 -1.47 10.54
C TYR A 408 5.98 0.04 10.30
N LEU A 409 7.07 0.70 9.90
CA LEU A 409 7.04 2.11 9.47
C LEU A 409 6.11 2.28 8.27
N ALA A 410 6.29 1.46 7.24
CA ALA A 410 5.51 1.53 6.02
C ALA A 410 4.02 1.28 6.27
N MET A 411 3.70 0.31 7.14
CA MET A 411 2.32 0.02 7.52
C MET A 411 1.68 1.17 8.31
N LEU A 412 2.41 1.81 9.23
CA LEU A 412 1.89 2.99 9.94
C LEU A 412 1.60 4.15 8.98
N THR A 413 2.44 4.37 7.96
CA THR A 413 2.13 5.39 6.95
C THR A 413 0.87 5.05 6.17
N LEU A 414 0.65 3.78 5.81
CA LEU A 414 -0.60 3.33 5.17
C LEU A 414 -1.81 3.59 6.06
N ALA A 415 -1.70 3.31 7.36
CA ALA A 415 -2.75 3.61 8.33
C ALA A 415 -3.03 5.11 8.42
N ALA A 416 -2.00 5.96 8.41
CA ALA A 416 -2.17 7.41 8.37
C ALA A 416 -2.91 7.87 7.11
N ALA A 417 -2.58 7.31 5.94
CA ALA A 417 -3.32 7.59 4.70
C ALA A 417 -4.78 7.15 4.78
N GLN A 418 -5.06 5.98 5.37
CA GLN A 418 -6.42 5.50 5.56
C GLN A 418 -7.22 6.36 6.53
N ILE A 419 -6.63 6.78 7.66
CA ILE A 419 -7.28 7.71 8.60
C ILE A 419 -7.65 9.01 7.89
N LEU A 420 -6.74 9.57 7.08
CA LEU A 420 -6.98 10.81 6.35
C LEU A 420 -8.01 10.61 5.23
N TRP A 421 -7.95 9.51 4.50
CA TRP A 421 -8.94 9.16 3.48
C TRP A 421 -10.34 8.99 4.09
N SER A 422 -10.46 8.27 5.20
CA SER A 422 -11.73 8.11 5.92
C SER A 422 -12.25 9.44 6.44
N ALA A 423 -11.37 10.31 6.99
CA ALA A 423 -11.76 11.67 7.34
C ALA A 423 -12.23 12.47 6.11
N GLY A 424 -11.58 12.27 4.96
CA GLY A 424 -11.96 12.86 3.67
C GLY A 424 -13.35 12.46 3.21
N VAL A 425 -13.73 11.19 3.36
CA VAL A 425 -15.06 10.66 2.98
C VAL A 425 -16.14 11.04 4.01
N GLN A 426 -15.82 10.94 5.30
CA GLN A 426 -16.82 11.06 6.37
C GLN A 426 -17.08 12.50 6.80
N TRP A 427 -16.10 13.40 6.69
CA TRP A 427 -16.22 14.77 7.19
C TRP A 427 -16.84 15.73 6.17
N GLN A 428 -18.09 15.47 5.80
CA GLN A 428 -18.82 16.17 4.73
C GLN A 428 -18.78 17.70 4.85
N ASP A 429 -18.95 18.25 6.06
CA ASP A 429 -18.93 19.70 6.28
C ASP A 429 -17.61 20.38 5.88
N VAL A 430 -16.48 19.68 5.98
CA VAL A 430 -15.16 20.24 5.70
C VAL A 430 -14.66 19.82 4.33
N THR A 431 -14.76 18.55 3.97
CA THR A 431 -14.16 18.00 2.75
C THR A 431 -15.15 17.86 1.60
N GLY A 432 -16.45 18.03 1.85
CA GLY A 432 -17.51 17.67 0.89
C GLY A 432 -17.78 16.17 0.83
N GLY A 433 -17.06 15.34 1.60
CA GLY A 433 -17.21 13.89 1.59
C GLY A 433 -17.00 13.31 0.20
N ASP A 434 -17.89 12.41 -0.23
CA ASP A 434 -17.87 11.80 -1.55
C ASP A 434 -18.09 12.80 -2.71
N ASP A 435 -18.75 13.93 -2.45
CA ASP A 435 -18.96 14.98 -3.46
C ASP A 435 -17.68 15.79 -3.74
N GLY A 436 -16.70 15.71 -2.82
CA GLY A 436 -15.45 16.46 -2.87
C GLY A 436 -15.64 17.97 -2.86
N ILE A 437 -14.59 18.69 -3.25
CA ILE A 437 -14.60 20.15 -3.39
C ILE A 437 -14.40 20.50 -4.86
N LEU A 438 -15.36 21.21 -5.44
CA LEU A 438 -15.37 21.61 -6.85
C LEU A 438 -15.14 23.11 -7.01
N GLY A 439 -14.74 23.53 -8.22
CA GLY A 439 -14.64 24.95 -8.58
C GLY A 439 -13.35 25.63 -8.14
N ILE A 440 -12.29 24.85 -7.91
CA ILE A 440 -11.00 25.34 -7.44
C ILE A 440 -10.14 25.72 -8.64
N TRP A 441 -10.42 26.88 -9.23
CA TRP A 441 -9.74 27.32 -10.45
C TRP A 441 -8.48 28.15 -10.16
N PRO A 442 -7.48 28.12 -11.06
CA PRO A 442 -6.32 29.00 -10.97
C PRO A 442 -6.71 30.49 -10.94
N ALA A 443 -5.84 31.33 -10.40
CA ALA A 443 -5.99 32.78 -10.45
C ALA A 443 -6.09 33.29 -11.90
N GLN A 444 -6.69 34.46 -12.13
CA GLN A 444 -6.95 34.99 -13.49
C GLN A 444 -5.70 35.08 -14.39
N TRP A 445 -4.52 35.35 -13.82
CA TRP A 445 -3.28 35.40 -14.59
C TRP A 445 -2.75 34.00 -14.96
N ALA A 446 -3.13 32.97 -14.22
CA ALA A 446 -2.75 31.58 -14.39
C ALA A 446 -3.88 30.71 -14.96
N SER A 447 -5.01 31.30 -15.36
CA SER A 447 -6.17 30.54 -15.86
C SER A 447 -5.97 29.96 -17.25
N GLY A 448 -5.00 30.48 -18.01
CA GLY A 448 -4.63 29.93 -19.32
C GLY A 448 -3.71 28.71 -19.18
N THR A 449 -3.93 27.69 -20.02
CA THR A 449 -3.17 26.42 -20.03
C THR A 449 -1.65 26.64 -20.02
N THR A 450 -1.15 27.55 -20.87
CA THR A 450 0.28 27.85 -20.98
C THR A 450 0.84 28.53 -19.73
N ALA A 451 0.09 29.47 -19.14
CA ALA A 451 0.51 30.17 -17.93
C ALA A 451 0.57 29.20 -16.74
N TYR A 452 -0.45 28.36 -16.58
CA TYR A 452 -0.50 27.33 -15.54
C TYR A 452 0.62 26.28 -15.72
N TYR A 453 0.92 25.92 -16.98
CA TYR A 453 2.04 25.03 -17.30
C TYR A 453 3.38 25.60 -16.82
N TYR A 454 3.67 26.88 -17.09
CA TYR A 454 4.92 27.51 -16.66
C TYR A 454 5.01 27.64 -15.14
N LEU A 455 3.90 27.93 -14.47
CA LEU A 455 3.82 27.92 -13.00
C LEU A 455 4.14 26.53 -12.45
N THR A 456 3.52 25.49 -13.02
CA THR A 456 3.75 24.10 -12.63
C THR A 456 5.20 23.69 -12.88
N LEU A 457 5.77 24.03 -14.04
CA LEU A 457 7.17 23.77 -14.37
C LEU A 457 8.11 24.44 -13.37
N ALA A 458 7.88 25.71 -13.03
CA ALA A 458 8.71 26.45 -12.08
C ALA A 458 8.67 25.82 -10.68
N LEU A 459 7.48 25.54 -10.15
CA LEU A 459 7.31 24.99 -8.80
C LEU A 459 7.76 23.53 -8.69
N ALA A 460 7.41 22.69 -9.67
CA ALA A 460 7.82 21.29 -9.69
C ALA A 460 9.33 21.13 -9.86
N SER A 461 9.94 21.85 -10.82
CA SER A 461 11.40 21.78 -11.02
C SER A 461 12.17 22.32 -9.82
N THR A 462 11.71 23.40 -9.19
CA THR A 462 12.32 23.95 -7.97
C THR A 462 12.19 22.98 -6.80
N GLY A 463 11.02 22.37 -6.60
CA GLY A 463 10.80 21.36 -5.56
C GLY A 463 11.70 20.14 -5.74
N ILE A 464 11.78 19.60 -6.96
CA ILE A 464 12.65 18.47 -7.28
C ILE A 464 14.13 18.86 -7.07
N ALA A 465 14.55 20.02 -7.56
CA ALA A 465 15.92 20.51 -7.36
C ALA A 465 16.26 20.66 -5.86
N ALA A 466 15.33 21.17 -5.05
CA ALA A 466 15.49 21.29 -3.61
C ALA A 466 15.67 19.92 -2.93
N LEU A 467 14.88 18.92 -3.32
CA LEU A 467 15.03 17.54 -2.83
C LEU A 467 16.37 16.94 -3.25
N MET A 468 16.81 17.15 -4.49
CA MET A 468 18.10 16.68 -4.98
C MET A 468 19.27 17.34 -4.23
N MET A 469 19.17 18.63 -3.94
CA MET A 469 20.16 19.36 -3.14
C MET A 469 20.18 18.84 -1.69
N ALA A 470 19.02 18.61 -1.07
CA ALA A 470 18.93 18.03 0.26
C ALA A 470 19.55 16.61 0.31
N ALA A 471 19.31 15.80 -0.72
CA ALA A 471 19.84 14.44 -0.88
C ALA A 471 21.36 14.41 -1.12
N GLY A 472 21.89 15.38 -1.87
CA GLY A 472 23.32 15.52 -2.17
C GLY A 472 24.12 16.26 -1.10
N GLY A 473 23.45 17.02 -0.23
CA GLY A 473 24.08 17.80 0.82
C GLY A 473 24.41 17.01 2.08
N ARG A 474 24.89 17.73 3.11
CA ARG A 474 25.23 17.14 4.43
C ARG A 474 24.07 16.38 5.04
N PHE A 475 22.84 16.87 4.88
CA PHE A 475 21.63 16.21 5.37
C PHE A 475 21.46 14.81 4.79
N GLY A 476 21.47 14.68 3.46
CA GLY A 476 21.35 13.39 2.78
C GLY A 476 22.48 12.42 3.10
N HIS A 477 23.72 12.90 3.25
CA HIS A 477 24.84 12.04 3.67
C HIS A 477 24.67 11.48 5.08
N LEU A 478 24.22 12.31 6.05
CA LEU A 478 23.93 11.85 7.40
C LEU A 478 22.75 10.87 7.43
N LEU A 479 21.74 11.11 6.60
CA LEU A 479 20.58 10.23 6.48
C LEU A 479 20.96 8.86 5.91
N ARG A 480 21.79 8.83 4.86
CA ARG A 480 22.35 7.59 4.30
C ARG A 480 23.22 6.85 5.32
N ALA A 481 24.05 7.56 6.09
CA ALA A 481 24.84 6.94 7.15
C ALA A 481 23.95 6.23 8.19
N GLY A 482 22.82 6.85 8.57
CA GLY A 482 21.84 6.26 9.47
C GLY A 482 21.00 5.13 8.84
N ARG A 483 20.92 5.06 7.51
CA ARG A 483 20.31 3.96 6.76
C ARG A 483 21.25 2.76 6.68
N ASP A 484 22.48 2.98 6.25
CA ASP A 484 23.43 1.92 5.91
C ASP A 484 24.08 1.31 7.16
N ALA A 485 24.35 2.11 8.20
CA ALA A 485 24.99 1.66 9.43
C ALA A 485 24.47 2.42 10.67
N PRO A 486 23.23 2.15 11.14
CA PRO A 486 22.59 2.92 12.21
C PRO A 486 23.39 2.92 13.51
N ALA A 487 23.92 1.76 13.94
CA ALA A 487 24.73 1.67 15.16
C ALA A 487 26.02 2.51 15.07
N ARG A 488 26.67 2.55 13.90
CA ARG A 488 27.89 3.34 13.68
C ARG A 488 27.58 4.84 13.65
N ALA A 489 26.49 5.23 12.99
CA ALA A 489 26.07 6.62 12.94
C ALA A 489 25.71 7.15 14.34
N GLN A 490 25.02 6.35 15.18
CA GLN A 490 24.75 6.70 16.58
C GLN A 490 26.02 6.84 17.42
N ALA A 491 27.01 5.95 17.24
CA ALA A 491 28.30 6.04 17.93
C ALA A 491 29.08 7.32 17.56
N LEU A 492 28.87 7.86 16.36
CA LEU A 492 29.40 9.16 15.91
C LEU A 492 28.59 10.36 16.42
N GLY A 493 27.59 10.15 17.28
CA GLY A 493 26.72 11.21 17.81
C GLY A 493 25.67 11.73 16.82
N ILE A 494 25.45 11.03 15.70
CA ILE A 494 24.41 11.40 14.74
C ILE A 494 23.07 10.94 15.30
N ASP A 495 22.22 11.90 15.65
CA ASP A 495 20.84 11.62 16.03
C ASP A 495 20.02 11.33 14.75
N ILE A 496 19.86 10.04 14.46
CA ILE A 496 19.24 9.51 13.26
C ILE A 496 17.74 9.80 13.24
N ASP A 497 17.06 9.72 14.39
CA ASP A 497 15.61 9.79 14.47
C ASP A 497 15.12 11.19 14.09
N ARG A 498 15.79 12.24 14.57
CA ARG A 498 15.49 13.61 14.15
C ARG A 498 15.71 13.83 12.66
N ARG A 499 16.67 13.12 12.05
CA ARG A 499 17.02 13.26 10.63
C ARG A 499 16.00 12.51 9.77
N ARG A 500 15.57 11.32 10.21
CA ARG A 500 14.46 10.57 9.60
C ARG A 500 13.15 11.35 9.68
N TRP A 501 12.84 11.94 10.83
CA TRP A 501 11.67 12.78 11.03
C TRP A 501 11.67 13.99 10.08
N ALA A 502 12.78 14.73 10.03
CA ALA A 502 12.93 15.84 9.10
C ALA A 502 12.80 15.39 7.63
N ALA A 503 13.30 14.20 7.27
CA ALA A 503 13.17 13.67 5.93
C ALA A 503 11.71 13.38 5.55
N ILE A 504 10.92 12.83 6.48
CA ILE A 504 9.47 12.61 6.30
C ILE A 504 8.75 13.95 6.10
N VAL A 505 9.08 14.97 6.89
CA VAL A 505 8.48 16.32 6.76
C VAL A 505 8.83 16.96 5.42
N ILE A 506 10.10 16.94 5.01
CA ILE A 506 10.54 17.50 3.72
C ILE A 506 9.85 16.78 2.55
N SER A 507 9.78 15.46 2.63
CA SER A 507 9.11 14.61 1.64
C SER A 507 7.61 14.91 1.55
N GLY A 508 6.92 14.98 2.70
CA GLY A 508 5.51 15.34 2.77
C GLY A 508 5.20 16.77 2.32
N THR A 509 6.12 17.71 2.54
CA THR A 509 6.02 19.10 2.03
C THR A 509 6.02 19.12 0.50
N ALA A 510 6.92 18.36 -0.13
CA ALA A 510 6.98 18.24 -1.58
C ALA A 510 5.74 17.54 -2.16
N ALA A 511 5.26 16.48 -1.51
CA ALA A 511 4.01 15.83 -1.86
C ALA A 511 2.81 16.79 -1.73
N GLY A 512 2.76 17.61 -0.69
CA GLY A 512 1.72 18.62 -0.49
C GLY A 512 1.72 19.73 -1.54
N LEU A 513 2.91 20.18 -1.97
CA LEU A 513 3.03 21.12 -3.10
C LEU A 513 2.48 20.50 -4.39
N ALA A 514 2.82 19.23 -4.66
CA ALA A 514 2.28 18.50 -5.80
C ALA A 514 0.75 18.37 -5.71
N GLY A 515 0.21 18.06 -4.53
CA GLY A 515 -1.24 18.01 -4.29
C GLY A 515 -1.95 19.35 -4.49
N GLY A 516 -1.36 20.44 -4.04
CA GLY A 516 -1.89 21.79 -4.28
C GLY A 516 -1.93 22.13 -5.77
N LEU A 517 -0.85 21.85 -6.51
CA LEU A 517 -0.81 21.99 -7.98
C LEU A 517 -1.83 21.08 -8.68
N PHE A 518 -2.05 19.88 -8.16
CA PHE A 518 -3.06 18.95 -8.69
C PHE A 518 -4.47 19.50 -8.54
N ALA A 519 -4.82 20.05 -7.37
CA ALA A 519 -6.14 20.60 -7.09
C ALA A 519 -6.54 21.70 -8.09
N PHE A 520 -5.62 22.64 -8.38
CA PHE A 520 -5.84 23.70 -9.36
C PHE A 520 -5.78 23.22 -10.81
N SER A 521 -5.00 22.16 -11.11
CA SER A 521 -4.94 21.54 -12.45
C SER A 521 -6.26 20.86 -12.80
N LYS A 522 -6.85 20.13 -11.84
CA LYS A 522 -8.10 19.37 -12.03
C LYS A 522 -9.36 20.18 -11.73
N GLY A 523 -9.23 21.34 -11.09
CA GLY A 523 -10.37 22.17 -10.69
C GLY A 523 -11.24 21.57 -9.57
N SER A 524 -10.85 20.42 -9.04
CA SER A 524 -11.62 19.61 -8.11
C SER A 524 -10.71 18.70 -7.27
N VAL A 525 -11.17 18.35 -6.07
CA VAL A 525 -10.48 17.43 -5.16
C VAL A 525 -11.51 16.46 -4.56
N PHE A 526 -11.27 15.16 -4.74
CA PHE A 526 -12.10 14.07 -4.21
C PHE A 526 -11.31 13.20 -3.23
N PRO A 527 -11.94 12.46 -2.30
CA PRO A 527 -11.23 11.67 -1.29
C PRO A 527 -10.24 10.66 -1.88
N ASP A 528 -10.47 10.18 -3.10
CA ASP A 528 -9.57 9.26 -3.80
C ASP A 528 -8.12 9.74 -3.89
N VAL A 529 -7.88 11.07 -3.85
CA VAL A 529 -6.51 11.62 -3.82
C VAL A 529 -5.69 11.14 -2.61
N LEU A 530 -6.36 10.77 -1.51
CA LEU A 530 -5.77 10.25 -0.26
C LEU A 530 -5.67 8.72 -0.24
N ALA A 531 -6.28 8.03 -1.20
CA ALA A 531 -6.45 6.59 -1.16
C ALA A 531 -5.13 5.82 -1.39
N ILE A 532 -5.14 4.54 -1.00
CA ILE A 532 -3.98 3.64 -1.15
C ILE A 532 -3.48 3.55 -2.61
N PRO A 533 -4.35 3.40 -3.64
CA PRO A 533 -3.90 3.25 -5.02
C PRO A 533 -2.90 4.35 -5.44
N ASN A 534 -3.17 5.61 -5.12
CA ASN A 534 -2.28 6.72 -5.46
C ASN A 534 -0.89 6.63 -4.78
N SER A 535 -0.83 6.06 -3.57
CA SER A 535 0.45 5.81 -2.91
C SER A 535 1.24 4.72 -3.63
N VAL A 536 0.53 3.73 -4.18
CA VAL A 536 1.15 2.66 -4.93
C VAL A 536 1.58 3.13 -6.32
N ASP A 537 0.81 3.99 -6.99
CA ASP A 537 1.23 4.59 -8.26
C ASP A 537 2.53 5.37 -8.09
N ALA A 538 2.65 6.17 -7.03
CA ALA A 538 3.92 6.84 -6.70
C ALA A 538 5.07 5.84 -6.48
N LEU A 539 4.81 4.73 -5.80
CA LEU A 539 5.79 3.67 -5.57
C LEU A 539 6.23 3.03 -6.89
N VAL A 540 5.29 2.75 -7.80
CA VAL A 540 5.54 2.22 -9.14
C VAL A 540 6.36 3.22 -9.94
N MET A 541 6.01 4.51 -9.94
CA MET A 541 6.80 5.55 -10.62
C MET A 541 8.25 5.55 -10.12
N VAL A 542 8.47 5.53 -8.81
CA VAL A 542 9.82 5.52 -8.22
C VAL A 542 10.62 4.29 -8.64
N LEU A 543 10.00 3.11 -8.65
CA LEU A 543 10.69 1.85 -8.97
C LEU A 543 10.90 1.66 -10.48
N LEU A 544 9.92 2.03 -11.29
CA LEU A 544 10.00 2.08 -12.75
C LEU A 544 11.15 2.99 -13.17
N GLY A 545 11.25 4.16 -12.54
CA GLY A 545 12.35 5.09 -12.74
C GLY A 545 13.71 4.55 -12.30
N GLY A 546 13.74 3.88 -11.14
CA GLY A 546 14.92 3.29 -10.52
C GLY A 546 15.24 3.95 -9.18
N LEU A 547 15.20 3.17 -8.10
CA LEU A 547 15.35 3.64 -6.71
C LEU A 547 16.72 4.27 -6.40
N HIS A 548 17.74 3.90 -7.16
CA HIS A 548 19.11 4.37 -6.95
C HIS A 548 19.50 5.52 -7.88
N ALA A 549 18.63 5.86 -8.83
CA ALA A 549 18.90 6.90 -9.81
C ALA A 549 18.28 8.24 -9.39
N PRO A 550 19.04 9.34 -9.30
CA PRO A 550 18.50 10.64 -8.88
C PRO A 550 17.45 11.19 -9.85
N ALA A 551 17.52 10.83 -11.14
CA ALA A 551 16.51 11.17 -12.16
C ALA A 551 15.38 10.13 -12.27
N GLY A 552 15.43 9.06 -11.46
CA GLY A 552 14.46 7.97 -11.46
C GLY A 552 13.01 8.48 -11.38
N PRO A 553 12.63 9.30 -10.40
CA PRO A 553 11.24 9.75 -10.25
C PRO A 553 10.68 10.49 -11.46
N ILE A 554 11.51 11.30 -12.13
CA ILE A 554 11.09 12.04 -13.33
C ILE A 554 10.85 11.07 -14.49
N LEU A 555 11.81 10.17 -14.75
CA LEU A 555 11.66 9.16 -15.80
C LEU A 555 10.49 8.21 -15.52
N GLY A 556 10.33 7.81 -14.26
CA GLY A 556 9.27 6.94 -13.80
C GLY A 556 7.89 7.55 -13.95
N ALA A 557 7.67 8.79 -13.48
CA ALA A 557 6.42 9.51 -13.65
C ALA A 557 6.07 9.71 -15.13
N SER A 558 7.05 10.08 -15.96
CA SER A 558 6.85 10.23 -17.41
C SER A 558 6.44 8.92 -18.07
N VAL A 559 7.17 7.82 -17.83
CA VAL A 559 6.86 6.54 -18.48
C VAL A 559 5.55 5.97 -17.96
N PHE A 560 5.30 6.06 -16.65
CA PHE A 560 4.05 5.58 -16.06
C PHE A 560 2.83 6.32 -16.64
N ALA A 561 2.86 7.66 -16.64
CA ALA A 561 1.75 8.46 -17.17
C ALA A 561 1.52 8.23 -18.67
N LEU A 562 2.58 8.09 -19.46
CA LEU A 562 2.46 7.80 -20.90
C LEU A 562 1.91 6.39 -21.15
N LEU A 563 2.32 5.41 -20.34
CA LEU A 563 1.76 4.07 -20.39
C LEU A 563 0.29 4.09 -19.99
N GLU A 564 -0.06 4.77 -18.91
CA GLU A 564 -1.43 4.89 -18.43
C GLU A 564 -2.34 5.58 -19.46
N ASP A 565 -1.93 6.71 -20.06
CA ASP A 565 -2.69 7.37 -21.13
C ASP A 565 -2.87 6.47 -22.36
N SER A 566 -1.82 5.76 -22.76
CA SER A 566 -1.85 4.88 -23.94
C SER A 566 -2.72 3.65 -23.70
N LEU A 567 -2.59 3.04 -22.52
CA LEU A 567 -3.26 1.79 -22.16
C LEU A 567 -4.72 2.01 -21.77
N SER A 568 -5.06 3.12 -21.10
CA SER A 568 -6.43 3.42 -20.61
C SER A 568 -7.51 3.41 -21.70
N ARG A 569 -7.10 3.50 -22.98
CA ARG A 569 -7.97 3.39 -24.16
C ARG A 569 -8.43 1.94 -24.43
N LEU A 570 -7.86 0.95 -23.75
CA LEU A 570 -8.14 -0.48 -23.93
C LEU A 570 -9.07 -1.00 -22.82
N SER A 571 -9.86 -2.02 -23.12
CA SER A 571 -10.90 -2.55 -22.21
C SER A 571 -10.40 -3.24 -20.94
N TYR A 572 -9.10 -3.57 -20.86
CA TYR A 572 -8.44 -4.23 -19.71
C TYR A 572 -7.07 -3.62 -19.44
N TRP A 573 -7.04 -2.29 -19.36
CA TRP A 573 -5.80 -1.53 -19.26
C TRP A 573 -5.08 -1.76 -17.93
N ARG A 574 -5.79 -2.05 -16.83
CA ARG A 574 -5.17 -2.31 -15.52
C ARG A 574 -4.38 -3.61 -15.55
N ALA A 575 -4.89 -4.66 -16.19
CA ALA A 575 -4.15 -5.91 -16.39
C ALA A 575 -2.88 -5.69 -17.21
N LEU A 576 -2.94 -4.89 -18.28
CA LEU A 576 -1.77 -4.57 -19.10
C LEU A 576 -0.73 -3.76 -18.32
N LEU A 577 -1.17 -2.75 -17.55
CA LEU A 577 -0.31 -1.97 -16.68
C LEU A 577 0.32 -2.87 -15.60
N GLY A 578 -0.48 -3.70 -14.94
CA GLY A 578 -0.02 -4.67 -13.94
C GLY A 578 1.00 -5.66 -14.51
N ALA A 579 0.79 -6.15 -15.73
CA ALA A 579 1.72 -7.03 -16.42
C ALA A 579 3.04 -6.31 -16.76
N ALA A 580 2.98 -5.04 -17.20
CA ALA A 580 4.17 -4.23 -17.44
C ALA A 580 4.97 -4.02 -16.14
N VAL A 581 4.28 -3.69 -15.04
CA VAL A 581 4.87 -3.50 -13.71
C VAL A 581 5.54 -4.79 -13.20
N VAL A 582 4.84 -5.93 -13.28
CA VAL A 582 5.41 -7.25 -12.90
C VAL A 582 6.59 -7.61 -13.79
N GLY A 583 6.50 -7.37 -15.10
CA GLY A 583 7.59 -7.61 -16.04
C GLY A 583 8.83 -6.80 -15.71
N ILE A 584 8.67 -5.53 -15.38
CA ILE A 584 9.79 -4.65 -15.02
C ILE A 584 10.42 -5.09 -13.69
N ALA A 585 9.61 -5.43 -12.69
CA ALA A 585 10.10 -5.94 -11.42
C ALA A 585 10.88 -7.27 -11.58
N LEU A 586 10.50 -8.12 -12.56
CA LEU A 586 11.17 -9.39 -12.86
C LEU A 586 12.45 -9.23 -13.68
N PHE A 587 12.45 -8.38 -14.71
CA PHE A 587 13.51 -8.36 -15.72
C PHE A 587 14.46 -7.15 -15.59
N ALA A 588 14.03 -6.08 -14.91
CA ALA A 588 14.74 -4.82 -14.76
C ALA A 588 14.71 -4.31 -13.30
N PRO A 589 15.32 -5.02 -12.34
CA PRO A 589 15.36 -4.61 -10.92
C PRO A 589 16.14 -3.31 -10.65
N GLY A 590 16.85 -2.77 -11.65
CA GLY A 590 17.47 -1.43 -11.56
C GLY A 590 16.53 -0.28 -11.96
N GLY A 591 15.29 -0.58 -12.39
CA GLY A 591 14.44 0.37 -13.10
C GLY A 591 15.00 0.75 -14.47
N ILE A 592 14.31 1.67 -15.16
CA ILE A 592 14.66 2.15 -16.50
C ILE A 592 15.99 2.93 -16.47
N ALA A 593 16.20 3.79 -15.46
CA ALA A 593 17.45 4.55 -15.38
C ALA A 593 18.66 3.63 -15.13
N GLY A 594 18.49 2.58 -14.31
CA GLY A 594 19.55 1.61 -14.03
C GLY A 594 19.94 0.79 -15.26
N THR A 595 18.97 0.33 -16.05
CA THR A 595 19.24 -0.40 -17.31
C THR A 595 19.90 0.47 -18.36
N ILE A 596 19.45 1.72 -18.54
CA ILE A 596 20.10 2.68 -19.46
C ILE A 596 21.54 2.95 -19.03
N SER A 597 21.78 3.20 -17.74
CA SER A 597 23.13 3.45 -17.21
C SER A 597 24.06 2.24 -17.38
N ALA A 598 23.56 1.02 -17.13
CA ALA A 598 24.34 -0.21 -17.32
C ALA A 598 24.73 -0.40 -18.78
N TRP A 599 23.81 -0.12 -19.71
CA TRP A 599 24.05 -0.19 -21.15
C TRP A 599 25.09 0.85 -21.60
N LEU A 600 24.98 2.10 -21.15
CA LEU A 600 25.90 3.19 -21.50
C LEU A 600 27.31 2.99 -20.94
N THR A 601 27.44 2.41 -19.75
CA THR A 601 28.74 2.21 -19.08
C THR A 601 29.44 0.91 -19.45
N GLY A 602 28.85 0.07 -20.30
CA GLY A 602 29.42 -1.22 -20.74
C GLY A 602 29.60 -2.24 -19.61
N ARG A 603 29.10 -1.96 -18.39
CA ARG A 603 29.12 -2.90 -17.28
C ARG A 603 28.07 -3.97 -17.54
N ARG A 604 28.50 -5.12 -18.08
CA ARG A 604 27.72 -6.36 -18.11
C ARG A 604 27.17 -6.62 -16.71
N LYS A 605 25.89 -6.98 -16.63
CA LYS A 605 25.22 -7.50 -15.42
C LYS A 605 26.16 -8.49 -14.72
N GLU A 606 26.83 -8.08 -13.65
CA GLU A 606 27.25 -9.04 -12.64
C GLU A 606 25.94 -9.51 -12.02
N THR A 607 25.58 -10.73 -12.36
CA THR A 607 24.43 -11.44 -11.82
C THR A 607 24.60 -11.54 -10.31
N ALA A 608 23.77 -10.81 -9.56
CA ALA A 608 23.48 -11.09 -8.16
C ALA A 608 22.38 -12.14 -8.07
#